data_AF-A0A2D6B2G2-F1
#
_entry.id   AF-A0A2D6B2G2-F1
#
_cell.length_a   1.000
_cell.length_b   1.000
_cell.length_c   1.000
_cell.angle_alpha   90.00
_cell.angle_beta   90.00
_cell.angle_gamma   90.00
#
_symmetry.space_group_name_H-M   'P 1'
#
loop_
_entity.id
_entity.type
_entity.pdbx_description
1 polymer ?
#
loop_
_entity_poly.entity_id
_entity_poly.type
_entity_poly.pdbx_seq_one_letter_code
_entity_poly.pdbx_strand_id
1 'polypeptide(L)'
;MAIYFFGAVIIALFFYVWRVLTPKKEQLLQVPDKWKLLLNEHVHFYQNLNPVQKAQFESDIKHFLGSVPINGAQVEVTLLDRLLVASSAVIPLFGFPQWTYKYLDEVILYPESFDQNYHIGGPEARISGMVGNGPMEGKVILSKPALHNGFDIKNDKRNVGIHEFAHLFDKEDGEIDGIPPAMHDKMHSIPWMELIKKKTDEIKKGKSDINEYAAYNEKEFFAVACEYFFERPHLLEDKQPELYKLLSEVFQQDPSRVIDENSYRDKTEIPRNAPCPCGSGKKYKDCCMK
;
A
#
# COMPACT_ATOMS: atom_id res chain seq x y z
N MET A 1 24.34 54.02 -28.14
CA MET A 1 23.14 53.59 -27.38
C MET A 1 22.61 52.21 -27.80
N ALA A 2 22.57 51.85 -29.08
CA ALA A 2 22.03 50.57 -29.54
C ALA A 2 22.77 49.31 -29.02
N ILE A 3 24.10 49.36 -28.86
CA ILE A 3 24.92 48.22 -28.39
C ILE A 3 24.59 47.84 -26.94
N TYR A 4 24.34 48.83 -26.07
CA TYR A 4 23.96 48.59 -24.68
C TYR A 4 22.56 47.98 -24.55
N PHE A 5 21.65 48.33 -25.48
CA PHE A 5 20.30 47.79 -25.50
C PHE A 5 20.28 46.31 -25.91
N PHE A 6 21.06 45.94 -26.92
CA PHE A 6 21.21 44.54 -27.35
C PHE A 6 21.84 43.66 -26.26
N GLY A 7 22.85 44.17 -25.54
CA GLY A 7 23.45 43.46 -24.41
C GLY A 7 22.45 43.18 -23.29
N ALA A 8 21.60 44.16 -22.95
CA ALA A 8 20.58 44.01 -21.92
C ALA A 8 19.51 42.97 -22.29
N VAL A 9 19.09 42.92 -23.55
CA VAL A 9 18.10 41.94 -24.05
C VAL A 9 18.66 40.52 -24.02
N ILE A 10 19.92 40.32 -24.42
CA ILE A 10 20.56 39.00 -24.38
C ILE A 10 20.71 38.51 -22.93
N ILE A 11 21.09 39.39 -22.01
CA ILE A 11 21.18 39.05 -20.58
C ILE A 11 19.80 38.69 -20.03
N ALA A 12 18.75 39.46 -20.35
CA ALA A 12 17.39 39.17 -19.91
C ALA A 12 16.87 37.84 -20.47
N LEU A 13 17.13 37.54 -21.74
CA LEU A 13 16.81 36.24 -22.37
C LEU A 13 17.59 35.10 -21.73
N PHE A 14 18.88 35.29 -21.44
CA PHE A 14 19.67 34.30 -20.74
C PHE A 14 19.12 34.04 -19.33
N PHE A 15 18.76 35.07 -18.56
CA PHE A 15 18.14 34.90 -17.25
C PHE A 15 16.76 34.26 -17.33
N TYR A 16 15.96 34.57 -18.35
CA TYR A 16 14.66 33.96 -18.57
C TYR A 16 14.78 32.48 -18.92
N VAL A 17 15.63 32.15 -19.91
CA VAL A 17 15.91 30.78 -20.33
C VAL A 17 16.55 30.00 -19.18
N TRP A 18 17.51 30.59 -18.46
CA TRP A 18 18.10 29.98 -17.28
C TRP A 18 17.06 29.75 -16.19
N ARG A 19 16.12 30.67 -15.93
CA ARG A 19 15.05 30.48 -14.94
C ARG A 19 14.01 29.43 -15.35
N VAL A 20 13.73 29.31 -16.65
CA VAL A 20 12.73 28.37 -17.20
C VAL A 20 13.34 26.97 -17.38
N LEU A 21 14.62 26.89 -17.76
CA LEU A 21 15.35 25.63 -18.01
C LEU A 21 16.19 25.18 -16.82
N THR A 22 16.43 26.01 -15.80
CA THR A 22 16.87 25.47 -14.51
C THR A 22 15.69 24.69 -13.96
N PRO A 23 15.82 23.37 -13.74
CA PRO A 23 14.83 22.69 -12.94
C PRO A 23 14.75 23.49 -11.65
N LYS A 24 13.54 23.92 -11.26
CA LYS A 24 13.31 24.33 -9.89
C LYS A 24 13.86 23.16 -9.10
N LYS A 25 15.01 23.35 -8.47
CA LYS A 25 15.44 22.53 -7.37
C LYS A 25 14.31 22.79 -6.39
N GLU A 26 13.27 21.94 -6.42
CA GLU A 26 12.33 21.87 -5.34
C GLU A 26 13.27 21.72 -4.15
N GLN A 27 13.43 22.81 -3.41
CA GLN A 27 13.88 22.68 -2.06
C GLN A 27 12.81 21.79 -1.48
N LEU A 28 13.13 20.49 -1.47
CA LEU A 28 12.38 19.45 -0.82
C LEU A 28 12.20 19.99 0.57
N LEU A 29 11.08 20.69 0.83
CA LEU A 29 10.65 20.99 2.18
C LEU A 29 10.77 19.66 2.88
N GLN A 30 11.72 19.58 3.82
CA GLN A 30 12.05 18.33 4.46
C GLN A 30 10.77 17.79 5.05
N VAL A 31 10.55 16.48 4.89
CA VAL A 31 9.37 15.85 5.48
C VAL A 31 9.40 16.13 6.98
N PRO A 32 8.32 16.69 7.56
CA PRO A 32 8.31 17.07 8.97
C PRO A 32 8.63 15.87 9.87
N ASP A 33 9.41 16.08 10.93
CA ASP A 33 9.79 14.99 11.83
C ASP A 33 8.60 14.29 12.47
N LYS A 34 7.49 15.01 12.67
CA LYS A 34 6.21 14.43 13.11
C LYS A 34 5.68 13.36 12.15
N TRP A 35 5.86 13.52 10.83
CA TRP A 35 5.45 12.52 9.85
C TRP A 35 6.32 11.28 9.98
N LYS A 36 7.65 11.46 10.04
CA LYS A 36 8.61 10.37 10.22
C LYS A 36 8.32 9.57 11.49
N LEU A 37 7.98 10.26 12.59
CA LEU A 37 7.59 9.63 13.84
C LEU A 37 6.35 8.74 13.66
N LEU A 38 5.27 9.28 13.09
CA LEU A 38 4.02 8.53 12.86
C LEU A 38 4.22 7.37 11.88
N LEU A 39 4.97 7.56 10.79
CA LEU A 39 5.31 6.48 9.86
C LEU A 39 6.12 5.39 10.57
N ASN A 40 7.08 5.75 11.42
CA ASN A 40 7.87 4.79 12.17
C ASN A 40 7.08 4.12 13.30
N GLU A 41 6.00 4.72 13.79
CA GLU A 41 5.13 4.12 14.81
C GLU A 41 4.11 3.16 14.20
N HIS A 42 3.52 3.51 13.06
CA HIS A 42 2.33 2.83 12.53
C HIS A 42 2.55 2.09 11.22
N VAL A 43 3.60 2.36 10.45
CA VAL A 43 3.77 1.76 9.11
C VAL A 43 4.91 0.75 9.16
N HIS A 44 4.54 -0.52 9.31
CA HIS A 44 5.49 -1.62 9.47
C HIS A 44 6.50 -1.73 8.30
N PHE A 45 6.02 -1.52 7.06
CA PHE A 45 6.88 -1.46 5.88
C PHE A 45 7.98 -0.40 6.05
N TYR A 46 7.59 0.83 6.42
CA TYR A 46 8.51 1.94 6.62
C TYR A 46 9.53 1.69 7.74
N GLN A 47 9.13 1.06 8.85
CA GLN A 47 10.02 0.73 9.96
C GLN A 47 11.25 -0.08 9.50
N ASN A 48 11.06 -0.96 8.53
CA ASN A 48 12.06 -1.89 8.02
C ASN A 48 12.92 -1.33 6.88
N LEU A 49 12.60 -0.15 6.35
CA LEU A 49 13.39 0.48 5.29
C LEU A 49 14.73 1.00 5.81
N ASN A 50 15.77 0.88 4.97
CA ASN A 50 17.07 1.52 5.23
C ASN A 50 16.97 3.06 5.05
N PRO A 51 17.97 3.86 5.47
CA PRO A 51 17.88 5.32 5.42
C PRO A 51 17.63 5.91 4.03
N VAL A 52 18.17 5.28 2.96
CA VAL A 52 17.96 5.74 1.57
C VAL A 52 16.53 5.44 1.14
N GLN A 53 16.03 4.24 1.44
CA GLN A 53 14.65 3.84 1.16
C GLN A 53 13.63 4.67 1.96
N LYS A 54 13.92 5.01 3.23
CA LYS A 54 13.07 5.91 4.03
C LYS A 54 12.94 7.28 3.37
N ALA A 55 14.06 7.85 2.90
CA ALA A 55 14.02 9.13 2.19
C ALA A 55 13.20 9.07 0.89
N GLN A 56 13.27 7.96 0.15
CA GLN A 56 12.43 7.72 -1.03
C GLN A 56 10.95 7.66 -0.63
N PHE A 57 10.60 6.83 0.35
CA PHE A 57 9.23 6.65 0.83
C PHE A 57 8.63 7.98 1.33
N GLU A 58 9.40 8.74 2.12
CA GLU A 58 9.05 10.09 2.58
C GLU A 58 8.75 11.04 1.42
N SER A 59 9.56 11.01 0.37
CA SER A 59 9.37 11.81 -0.84
C SER A 59 8.09 11.42 -1.57
N ASP A 60 7.84 10.12 -1.72
CA ASP A 60 6.67 9.57 -2.41
C ASP A 60 5.37 9.90 -1.66
N ILE A 61 5.37 9.77 -0.34
CA ILE A 61 4.26 10.19 0.54
C ILE A 61 3.95 11.67 0.34
N LYS A 62 4.98 12.51 0.33
CA LYS A 62 4.81 13.95 0.13
C LYS A 62 4.25 14.27 -1.25
N HIS A 63 4.71 13.58 -2.30
CA HIS A 63 4.19 13.75 -3.65
C HIS A 63 2.72 13.33 -3.75
N PHE A 64 2.37 12.17 -3.19
CA PHE A 64 0.99 11.69 -3.13
C PHE A 64 0.07 12.68 -2.39
N LEU A 65 0.46 13.12 -1.19
CA LEU A 65 -0.34 14.07 -0.41
C LEU A 65 -0.44 15.47 -1.02
N GLY A 66 0.49 15.82 -1.92
CA GLY A 66 0.44 17.07 -2.68
C GLY A 66 -0.46 17.02 -3.92
N SER A 67 -0.79 15.82 -4.41
CA SER A 67 -1.55 15.61 -5.65
C SER A 67 -2.95 15.06 -5.41
N VAL A 68 -3.15 14.22 -4.39
CA VAL A 68 -4.42 13.55 -4.11
C VAL A 68 -5.05 14.10 -2.83
N PRO A 69 -6.16 14.87 -2.91
CA PRO A 69 -6.91 15.27 -1.73
C PRO A 69 -7.47 14.04 -0.98
N ILE A 70 -7.38 14.11 0.35
CA ILE A 70 -7.98 13.14 1.27
C ILE A 70 -9.01 13.88 2.12
N ASN A 71 -10.28 13.53 1.93
CA ASN A 71 -11.43 14.16 2.56
C ASN A 71 -12.22 13.15 3.39
N GLY A 72 -12.98 13.63 4.37
CA GLY A 72 -13.81 12.79 5.23
C GLY A 72 -15.28 13.00 4.93
N ALA A 73 -16.01 11.93 4.70
CA ALA A 73 -17.47 11.93 4.68
C ALA A 73 -17.96 11.85 6.13
N GLN A 74 -18.34 13.00 6.70
CA GLN A 74 -18.86 13.08 8.08
C GLN A 74 -17.86 12.62 9.17
N VAL A 75 -16.56 12.64 8.86
CA VAL A 75 -15.49 12.29 9.80
C VAL A 75 -14.31 13.24 9.65
N GLU A 76 -13.65 13.57 10.76
CA GLU A 76 -12.43 14.36 10.73
C GLU A 76 -11.26 13.50 10.19
N VAL A 77 -10.51 14.06 9.24
CA VAL A 77 -9.30 13.46 8.67
C VAL A 77 -8.07 14.05 9.37
N THR A 78 -7.49 13.27 10.27
CA THR A 78 -6.29 13.60 11.03
C THR A 78 -5.03 13.45 10.17
N LEU A 79 -3.89 13.92 10.70
CA LEU A 79 -2.60 13.70 10.04
C LEU A 79 -2.26 12.22 9.90
N LEU A 80 -2.53 11.41 10.92
CA LEU A 80 -2.26 9.97 10.87
C LEU A 80 -3.08 9.31 9.74
N ASP A 81 -4.37 9.64 9.63
CA ASP A 81 -5.23 9.12 8.55
C ASP A 81 -4.63 9.39 7.17
N ARG A 82 -4.15 10.62 6.94
CA ARG A 82 -3.52 11.01 5.67
C ARG A 82 -2.27 10.19 5.39
N LEU A 83 -1.43 9.97 6.39
CA LEU A 83 -0.20 9.19 6.25
C LEU A 83 -0.49 7.70 6.00
N LEU A 84 -1.54 7.13 6.63
CA LEU A 84 -1.94 5.75 6.38
C LEU A 84 -2.48 5.57 4.96
N VAL A 85 -3.38 6.45 4.49
CA VAL A 85 -3.85 6.44 3.09
C VAL A 85 -2.67 6.56 2.12
N ALA A 86 -1.78 7.52 2.34
CA ALA A 86 -0.63 7.72 1.48
C ALA A 86 0.30 6.50 1.50
N SER A 87 0.47 5.84 2.66
CA SER A 87 1.29 4.62 2.77
C SER A 87 0.67 3.46 1.99
N SER A 88 -0.65 3.30 2.04
CA SER A 88 -1.37 2.30 1.25
C SER A 88 -1.16 2.48 -0.26
N ALA A 89 -1.04 3.73 -0.71
CA ALA A 89 -0.79 4.08 -2.10
C ALA A 89 0.68 3.88 -2.50
N VAL A 90 1.60 4.28 -1.62
CA VAL A 90 3.05 4.28 -1.91
C VAL A 90 3.64 2.87 -1.85
N ILE A 91 3.16 2.00 -0.96
CA ILE A 91 3.71 0.63 -0.80
C ILE A 91 3.65 -0.17 -2.13
N PRO A 92 2.50 -0.28 -2.83
CA PRO A 92 2.45 -0.96 -4.13
C PRO A 92 3.34 -0.33 -5.20
N LEU A 93 3.48 1.00 -5.20
CA LEU A 93 4.27 1.75 -6.19
C LEU A 93 5.75 1.92 -5.83
N PHE A 94 6.21 1.40 -4.69
CA PHE A 94 7.56 1.68 -4.21
C PHE A 94 8.69 1.17 -5.14
N GLY A 95 8.41 0.13 -5.93
CA GLY A 95 9.29 -0.35 -7.01
C GLY A 95 9.31 0.55 -8.28
N PHE A 96 8.47 1.58 -8.33
CA PHE A 96 8.23 2.44 -9.50
C PHE A 96 8.34 3.94 -9.16
N PRO A 97 9.55 4.48 -8.92
CA PRO A 97 9.74 5.85 -8.40
C PRO A 97 9.21 7.02 -9.26
N GLN A 98 8.69 6.75 -10.46
CA GLN A 98 8.15 7.76 -11.38
C GLN A 98 6.66 7.55 -11.67
N TRP A 99 6.05 6.54 -11.05
CA TRP A 99 4.64 6.24 -11.25
C TRP A 99 3.76 7.02 -10.29
N THR A 100 2.58 7.36 -10.78
CA THR A 100 1.50 8.01 -10.03
C THR A 100 0.19 7.38 -10.49
N TYR A 101 -0.79 7.23 -9.60
CA TYR A 101 -2.11 6.73 -9.97
C TYR A 101 -2.83 7.66 -10.94
N LYS A 102 -2.93 7.29 -12.22
CA LYS A 102 -3.56 8.11 -13.27
C LYS A 102 -5.07 8.26 -13.12
N TYR A 103 -5.70 7.25 -12.53
CA TYR A 103 -7.16 7.13 -12.41
C TYR A 103 -7.65 7.46 -10.99
N LEU A 104 -6.93 8.30 -10.26
CA LEU A 104 -7.26 8.71 -8.90
C LEU A 104 -7.22 10.24 -8.74
N ASP A 105 -8.38 10.81 -8.43
CA ASP A 105 -8.58 12.23 -8.14
C ASP A 105 -8.71 12.50 -6.63
N GLU A 106 -9.27 11.57 -5.85
CA GLU A 106 -9.60 11.81 -4.44
C GLU A 106 -9.72 10.50 -3.63
N VAL A 107 -9.31 10.56 -2.36
CA VAL A 107 -9.65 9.53 -1.37
C VAL A 107 -10.65 10.08 -0.35
N ILE A 108 -11.74 9.34 -0.10
CA ILE A 108 -12.79 9.69 0.84
C ILE A 108 -12.80 8.70 2.01
N LEU A 109 -12.65 9.21 3.23
CA LEU A 109 -12.76 8.41 4.45
C LEU A 109 -14.16 8.46 5.02
N TYR A 110 -14.74 7.29 5.28
CA TYR A 110 -16.00 7.11 5.99
C TYR A 110 -15.72 6.77 7.45
N PRO A 111 -16.64 7.12 8.39
CA PRO A 111 -16.46 6.82 9.80
C PRO A 111 -16.51 5.32 10.10
N GLU A 112 -17.19 4.54 9.28
CA GLU A 112 -17.43 3.10 9.42
C GLU A 112 -17.56 2.43 8.04
N SER A 113 -17.77 1.11 8.00
CA SER A 113 -18.13 0.40 6.78
C SER A 113 -19.49 0.85 6.23
N PHE A 114 -19.70 0.67 4.93
CA PHE A 114 -20.87 1.16 4.19
C PHE A 114 -21.48 0.08 3.28
N ASP A 115 -22.68 0.33 2.76
CA ASP A 115 -23.35 -0.54 1.78
C ASP A 115 -23.12 -0.07 0.33
N GLN A 116 -23.68 -0.79 -0.65
CA GLN A 116 -23.56 -0.45 -2.09
C GLN A 116 -24.16 0.93 -2.46
N ASN A 117 -25.00 1.50 -1.58
CA ASN A 117 -25.60 2.81 -1.73
C ASN A 117 -24.91 3.87 -0.85
N TYR A 118 -23.73 3.57 -0.30
CA TYR A 118 -22.93 4.44 0.56
C TYR A 118 -23.58 4.77 1.92
N HIS A 119 -24.57 4.00 2.37
CA HIS A 119 -25.15 4.17 3.71
C HIS A 119 -24.30 3.48 4.78
N ILE A 120 -24.24 4.07 5.97
CA ILE A 120 -23.53 3.57 7.15
C ILE A 120 -24.51 3.06 8.23
N GLY A 121 -24.02 2.21 9.13
CA GLY A 121 -24.73 1.78 10.34
C GLY A 121 -25.83 0.73 10.15
N GLY A 122 -26.05 0.24 8.92
CA GLY A 122 -27.01 -0.83 8.60
C GLY A 122 -26.38 -2.23 8.60
N PRO A 123 -27.20 -3.30 8.65
CA PRO A 123 -26.70 -4.69 8.62
C PRO A 123 -25.99 -5.05 7.30
N GLU A 124 -26.33 -4.36 6.21
CA GLU A 124 -25.71 -4.52 4.89
C GLU A 124 -24.43 -3.69 4.73
N ALA A 125 -24.07 -2.85 5.71
CA ALA A 125 -22.92 -1.95 5.66
C ALA A 125 -21.60 -2.72 5.91
N ARG A 126 -21.21 -3.56 4.95
CA ARG A 126 -20.11 -4.53 5.06
C ARG A 126 -18.89 -4.19 4.20
N ILE A 127 -18.99 -3.15 3.37
CA ILE A 127 -17.92 -2.71 2.47
C ILE A 127 -16.98 -1.82 3.29
N SER A 128 -15.71 -2.21 3.37
CA SER A 128 -14.67 -1.45 4.07
C SER A 128 -13.82 -0.58 3.14
N GLY A 129 -13.89 -0.81 1.83
CA GLY A 129 -13.16 -0.10 0.81
C GLY A 129 -13.81 -0.30 -0.56
N MET A 130 -13.64 0.66 -1.48
CA MET A 130 -13.93 0.46 -2.89
C MET A 130 -13.20 1.49 -3.78
N VAL A 131 -12.86 1.07 -4.99
CA VAL A 131 -12.60 1.96 -6.13
C VAL A 131 -13.93 2.32 -6.80
N GLY A 132 -14.23 3.62 -6.87
CA GLY A 132 -15.44 4.14 -7.47
C GLY A 132 -15.47 3.97 -8.99
N ASN A 133 -16.68 3.89 -9.55
CA ASN A 133 -16.94 3.77 -10.97
C ASN A 133 -18.07 4.72 -11.40
N GLY A 134 -18.20 4.94 -12.72
CA GLY A 134 -19.26 5.79 -13.27
C GLY A 134 -19.23 7.20 -12.68
N PRO A 135 -20.30 7.68 -12.01
CA PRO A 135 -20.28 8.99 -11.34
C PRO A 135 -19.22 9.13 -10.22
N MET A 136 -18.74 8.01 -9.68
CA MET A 136 -17.71 7.95 -8.64
C MET A 136 -16.33 7.57 -9.19
N GLU A 137 -16.18 7.55 -10.52
CA GLU A 137 -14.88 7.37 -11.18
C GLU A 137 -13.85 8.37 -10.63
N GLY A 138 -12.59 7.94 -10.48
CA GLY A 138 -11.53 8.76 -9.90
C GLY A 138 -11.54 8.82 -8.37
N LYS A 139 -12.43 8.11 -7.68
CA LYS A 139 -12.53 8.14 -6.21
C LYS A 139 -12.19 6.79 -5.60
N VAL A 140 -11.45 6.81 -4.50
CA VAL A 140 -11.34 5.67 -3.58
C VAL A 140 -12.06 6.01 -2.29
N ILE A 141 -12.88 5.09 -1.80
CA ILE A 141 -13.59 5.24 -0.53
C ILE A 141 -13.05 4.19 0.44
N LEU A 142 -12.72 4.61 1.67
CA LEU A 142 -12.22 3.71 2.71
C LEU A 142 -12.95 3.95 4.02
N SER A 143 -13.28 2.86 4.73
CA SER A 143 -13.67 2.91 6.13
C SER A 143 -12.44 3.25 6.97
N LYS A 144 -12.49 4.37 7.70
CA LYS A 144 -11.38 4.83 8.55
C LYS A 144 -10.96 3.78 9.59
N PRO A 145 -11.87 3.10 10.32
CA PRO A 145 -11.49 2.00 11.21
C PRO A 145 -10.77 0.85 10.48
N ALA A 146 -11.23 0.48 9.29
CA ALA A 146 -10.61 -0.59 8.51
C ALA A 146 -9.22 -0.20 7.99
N LEU A 147 -9.03 1.06 7.58
CA LEU A 147 -7.73 1.61 7.22
C LEU A 147 -6.74 1.51 8.40
N HIS A 148 -7.14 1.93 9.60
CA HIS A 148 -6.29 1.82 10.79
C HIS A 148 -5.96 0.38 11.15
N ASN A 149 -6.95 -0.51 11.10
CA ASN A 149 -6.73 -1.94 11.36
C ASN A 149 -5.75 -2.56 10.37
N GLY A 150 -5.75 -2.11 9.11
CA GLY A 150 -4.81 -2.60 8.10
C GLY A 150 -3.34 -2.28 8.39
N PHE A 151 -3.05 -1.29 9.23
CA PHE A 151 -1.69 -0.93 9.68
C PHE A 151 -1.39 -1.38 11.11
N ASP A 152 -2.33 -2.05 11.76
CA ASP A 152 -2.08 -2.69 13.05
C ASP A 152 -1.31 -3.99 12.80
N ILE A 153 -0.27 -4.28 13.59
CA ILE A 153 0.58 -5.48 13.42
C ILE A 153 -0.14 -6.73 14.00
N LYS A 154 -1.47 -6.75 13.95
CA LYS A 154 -2.27 -7.92 14.26
C LYS A 154 -2.22 -8.82 13.04
N ASN A 155 -1.86 -10.08 13.23
CA ASN A 155 -1.54 -11.06 12.18
C ASN A 155 -2.75 -11.54 11.36
N ASP A 156 -3.65 -10.63 10.99
CA ASP A 156 -4.87 -10.95 10.25
C ASP A 156 -4.67 -11.01 8.72
N LYS A 157 -3.50 -10.54 8.25
CA LYS A 157 -3.07 -10.57 6.83
C LYS A 157 -3.96 -9.68 5.94
N ARG A 158 -4.57 -8.65 6.52
CA ARG A 158 -5.54 -7.79 5.84
C ARG A 158 -5.09 -6.35 5.87
N ASN A 159 -5.19 -5.69 4.73
CA ASN A 159 -4.97 -4.26 4.63
C ASN A 159 -5.87 -3.70 3.52
N VAL A 160 -7.04 -3.18 3.92
CA VAL A 160 -8.02 -2.62 2.98
C VAL A 160 -7.45 -1.47 2.15
N GLY A 161 -6.52 -0.70 2.72
CA GLY A 161 -5.87 0.36 1.97
C GLY A 161 -5.06 -0.23 0.81
N ILE A 162 -4.15 -1.14 1.11
CA ILE A 162 -3.35 -1.83 0.08
C ILE A 162 -4.25 -2.54 -0.94
N HIS A 163 -5.35 -3.15 -0.49
CA HIS A 163 -6.33 -3.82 -1.34
C HIS A 163 -6.91 -2.86 -2.41
N GLU A 164 -7.46 -1.71 -2.01
CA GLU A 164 -8.03 -0.77 -2.97
C GLU A 164 -6.97 -0.14 -3.88
N PHE A 165 -5.77 0.13 -3.35
CA PHE A 165 -4.66 0.66 -4.15
C PHE A 165 -4.04 -0.40 -5.08
N ALA A 166 -4.21 -1.69 -4.80
CA ALA A 166 -3.88 -2.77 -5.72
C ALA A 166 -4.87 -2.80 -6.89
N HIS A 167 -6.17 -2.58 -6.66
CA HIS A 167 -7.13 -2.39 -7.75
C HIS A 167 -6.82 -1.17 -8.62
N LEU A 168 -6.33 -0.07 -8.03
CA LEU A 168 -5.87 1.07 -8.83
C LEU A 168 -4.57 0.79 -9.60
N PHE A 169 -3.69 -0.07 -9.06
CA PHE A 169 -2.49 -0.51 -9.76
C PHE A 169 -2.85 -1.40 -10.96
N ASP A 170 -3.79 -2.32 -10.77
CA ASP A 170 -4.41 -3.14 -11.82
C ASP A 170 -4.95 -2.23 -12.95
N LYS A 171 -5.70 -1.19 -12.56
CA LYS A 171 -6.28 -0.18 -13.47
C LYS A 171 -5.31 0.67 -14.27
N GLU A 172 -3.99 0.53 -14.13
CA GLU A 172 -3.05 1.41 -14.81
C GLU A 172 -3.11 1.31 -16.34
N ASP A 173 -3.60 0.19 -16.88
CA ASP A 173 -3.90 0.01 -18.31
C ASP A 173 -5.34 0.42 -18.72
N GLY A 174 -6.16 0.80 -17.74
CA GLY A 174 -7.53 1.24 -17.89
C GLY A 174 -8.58 0.26 -17.37
N GLU A 175 -8.23 -0.99 -17.04
CA GLU A 175 -9.16 -2.05 -16.66
C GLU A 175 -8.86 -2.61 -15.26
N ILE A 176 -9.89 -3.02 -14.51
CA ILE A 176 -9.70 -3.76 -13.24
C ILE A 176 -10.11 -5.21 -13.48
N ASP A 177 -9.19 -6.02 -13.98
CA ASP A 177 -9.42 -7.42 -14.37
C ASP A 177 -8.54 -8.43 -13.62
N GLY A 178 -7.66 -7.96 -12.72
CA GLY A 178 -6.72 -8.77 -11.96
C GLY A 178 -5.47 -9.17 -12.76
N ILE A 179 -5.20 -8.53 -13.90
CA ILE A 179 -4.00 -8.72 -14.72
C ILE A 179 -3.07 -7.53 -14.51
N PRO A 180 -1.93 -7.70 -13.80
CA PRO A 180 -1.01 -6.61 -13.56
C PRO A 180 -0.52 -5.95 -14.86
N PRO A 181 -0.30 -4.62 -14.89
CA PRO A 181 0.08 -3.88 -16.10
C PRO A 181 1.33 -4.43 -16.80
N ALA A 182 2.29 -4.96 -16.02
CA ALA A 182 3.50 -5.59 -16.55
C ALA A 182 3.25 -6.88 -17.36
N MET A 183 2.05 -7.46 -17.24
CA MET A 183 1.64 -8.73 -17.86
C MET A 183 0.49 -8.53 -18.86
N HIS A 184 0.16 -7.30 -19.23
CA HIS A 184 -1.02 -7.01 -20.06
C HIS A 184 -0.93 -7.57 -21.49
N ASP A 185 0.28 -7.87 -21.99
CA ASP A 185 0.36 -8.60 -23.24
C ASP A 185 -0.13 -10.07 -23.08
N LYS A 186 -0.78 -10.59 -24.12
CA LYS A 186 -1.46 -11.89 -24.07
C LYS A 186 -0.52 -13.07 -23.82
N MET A 187 0.78 -12.93 -24.10
CA MET A 187 1.73 -14.04 -23.96
C MET A 187 2.25 -14.11 -22.53
N HIS A 188 2.47 -12.97 -21.89
CA HIS A 188 2.98 -12.87 -20.52
C HIS A 188 1.86 -13.02 -19.47
N SER A 189 0.58 -12.80 -19.81
CA SER A 189 -0.55 -13.06 -18.90
C SER A 189 -0.92 -14.54 -18.74
N ILE A 190 -0.57 -15.44 -19.68
CA ILE A 190 -0.98 -16.86 -19.61
C ILE A 190 -0.52 -17.54 -18.32
N PRO A 191 0.79 -17.50 -17.93
CA PRO A 191 1.24 -18.15 -16.70
C PRO A 191 0.55 -17.59 -15.45
N TRP A 192 0.28 -16.29 -15.43
CA TRP A 192 -0.44 -15.62 -14.35
C TRP A 192 -1.88 -16.13 -14.22
N MET A 193 -2.63 -16.13 -15.33
CA MET A 193 -4.02 -16.59 -15.36
C MET A 193 -4.16 -18.06 -14.99
N GLU A 194 -3.24 -18.92 -15.45
CA GLU A 194 -3.20 -20.34 -15.08
C GLU A 194 -2.95 -20.51 -13.58
N LEU A 195 -2.03 -19.72 -13.01
CA LEU A 195 -1.74 -19.75 -11.58
C LEU A 195 -2.94 -19.28 -10.75
N ILE A 196 -3.55 -18.13 -11.09
CA ILE A 196 -4.74 -17.61 -10.39
C ILE A 196 -5.85 -18.67 -10.41
N LYS A 197 -6.11 -19.29 -11.56
CA LYS A 197 -7.14 -20.32 -11.70
C LYS A 197 -6.85 -21.51 -10.80
N LYS A 198 -5.61 -22.03 -10.82
CA LYS A 198 -5.17 -23.13 -9.95
C LYS A 198 -5.34 -22.77 -8.47
N LYS A 199 -4.92 -21.58 -8.07
CA LYS A 199 -5.00 -21.11 -6.67
C LYS A 199 -6.43 -20.88 -6.22
N THR A 200 -7.28 -20.33 -7.09
CA THR A 200 -8.73 -20.19 -6.86
C THR A 200 -9.39 -21.56 -6.63
N ASP A 201 -9.03 -22.56 -7.42
CA ASP A 201 -9.51 -23.93 -7.22
C ASP A 201 -9.02 -24.55 -5.89
N GLU A 202 -7.79 -24.26 -5.47
CA GLU A 202 -7.24 -24.67 -4.18
C GLU A 202 -8.02 -24.02 -3.02
N ILE A 203 -8.31 -22.71 -3.11
CA ILE A 203 -9.11 -21.97 -2.13
C ILE A 203 -10.53 -22.57 -2.02
N LYS A 204 -11.23 -22.75 -3.15
CA LYS A 204 -12.59 -23.32 -3.18
C LYS A 204 -12.67 -24.74 -2.61
N LYS A 205 -11.56 -25.49 -2.61
CA LYS A 205 -11.44 -26.83 -2.03
C LYS A 205 -11.00 -26.82 -0.55
N GLY A 206 -10.81 -25.65 0.05
CA GLY A 206 -10.29 -25.50 1.41
C GLY A 206 -8.83 -25.96 1.57
N LYS A 207 -8.05 -25.91 0.49
CA LYS A 207 -6.65 -26.37 0.42
C LYS A 207 -5.63 -25.22 0.37
N SER A 208 -6.08 -23.99 0.59
CA SER A 208 -5.24 -22.80 0.61
C SER A 208 -5.42 -22.04 1.93
N ASP A 209 -4.38 -21.33 2.33
CA ASP A 209 -4.36 -20.42 3.48
C ASP A 209 -4.61 -18.95 3.09
N ILE A 210 -4.82 -18.69 1.80
CA ILE A 210 -5.33 -17.43 1.26
C ILE A 210 -6.81 -17.30 1.61
N ASN A 211 -7.24 -16.08 1.94
CA ASN A 211 -8.63 -15.77 2.30
C ASN A 211 -9.61 -16.24 1.21
N GLU A 212 -10.72 -16.85 1.61
CA GLU A 212 -11.76 -17.35 0.69
C GLU A 212 -12.32 -16.25 -0.22
N TYR A 213 -12.29 -15.00 0.22
CA TYR A 213 -12.72 -13.84 -0.57
C TYR A 213 -11.93 -13.70 -1.89
N ALA A 214 -10.66 -14.11 -1.92
CA ALA A 214 -9.84 -14.12 -3.14
C ALA A 214 -10.44 -15.01 -4.25
N ALA A 215 -11.30 -15.98 -3.91
CA ALA A 215 -11.92 -16.86 -4.89
C ALA A 215 -13.21 -16.27 -5.53
N TYR A 216 -13.58 -15.03 -5.18
CA TYR A 216 -14.77 -14.36 -5.71
C TYR A 216 -14.63 -14.06 -7.21
N ASN A 217 -13.52 -13.46 -7.63
CA ASN A 217 -13.11 -13.26 -9.03
C ASN A 217 -11.60 -12.92 -9.10
N GLU A 218 -11.08 -12.74 -10.30
CA GLU A 218 -9.66 -12.49 -10.58
C GLU A 218 -9.14 -11.18 -9.99
N LYS A 219 -9.90 -10.09 -10.06
CA LYS A 219 -9.50 -8.81 -9.46
C LYS A 219 -9.40 -8.90 -7.93
N GLU A 220 -10.35 -9.57 -7.27
CA GLU A 220 -10.29 -9.78 -5.81
C GLU A 220 -9.13 -10.71 -5.45
N PHE A 221 -8.85 -11.71 -6.29
CA PHE A 221 -7.68 -12.57 -6.09
C PHE A 221 -6.40 -11.74 -6.07
N PHE A 222 -6.22 -10.86 -7.07
CA PHE A 222 -5.04 -10.01 -7.17
C PHE A 222 -4.91 -9.10 -5.94
N ALA A 223 -5.97 -8.38 -5.56
CA ALA A 223 -5.94 -7.46 -4.43
C ALA A 223 -5.65 -8.18 -3.10
N VAL A 224 -6.30 -9.32 -2.83
CA VAL A 224 -6.01 -10.14 -1.63
C VAL A 224 -4.59 -10.69 -1.65
N ALA A 225 -4.09 -11.12 -2.81
CA ALA A 225 -2.70 -11.58 -2.92
C ALA A 225 -1.71 -10.45 -2.59
N CYS A 226 -2.01 -9.21 -2.97
CA CYS A 226 -1.22 -8.03 -2.61
C CYS A 226 -1.24 -7.74 -1.11
N GLU A 227 -2.38 -7.89 -0.43
CA GLU A 227 -2.45 -7.78 1.03
C GLU A 227 -1.45 -8.74 1.68
N TYR A 228 -1.45 -10.01 1.28
CA TYR A 228 -0.51 -11.00 1.81
C TYR A 228 0.95 -10.67 1.47
N PHE A 229 1.20 -10.21 0.25
CA PHE A 229 2.54 -9.91 -0.25
C PHE A 229 3.20 -8.76 0.52
N PHE A 230 2.45 -7.72 0.86
CA PHE A 230 2.99 -6.56 1.59
C PHE A 230 2.86 -6.69 3.12
N GLU A 231 1.82 -7.34 3.63
CA GLU A 231 1.63 -7.52 5.07
C GLU A 231 2.43 -8.69 5.65
N ARG A 232 2.47 -9.83 4.93
CA ARG A 232 3.06 -11.09 5.41
C ARG A 232 3.89 -11.79 4.32
N PRO A 233 4.89 -11.11 3.70
CA PRO A 233 5.68 -11.64 2.60
C PRO A 233 6.32 -12.99 2.91
N HIS A 234 6.93 -13.18 4.09
CA HIS A 234 7.55 -14.46 4.48
C HIS A 234 6.56 -15.62 4.47
N LEU A 235 5.34 -15.39 4.97
CA LEU A 235 4.30 -16.42 4.98
C LEU A 235 3.88 -16.75 3.55
N LEU A 236 3.73 -15.74 2.69
CA LEU A 236 3.38 -15.93 1.29
C LEU A 236 4.51 -16.64 0.51
N GLU A 237 5.78 -16.29 0.75
CA GLU A 237 6.96 -16.94 0.18
C GLU A 237 7.01 -18.42 0.58
N ASP A 238 6.77 -18.73 1.85
CA ASP A 238 6.81 -20.10 2.37
C ASP A 238 5.63 -20.96 1.87
N LYS A 239 4.42 -20.40 1.86
CA LYS A 239 3.18 -21.17 1.58
C LYS A 239 2.80 -21.16 0.12
N GLN A 240 3.13 -20.09 -0.59
CA GLN A 240 2.73 -19.84 -1.98
C GLN A 240 3.93 -19.31 -2.80
N PRO A 241 5.08 -20.02 -2.84
CA PRO A 241 6.33 -19.50 -3.41
C PRO A 241 6.23 -19.07 -4.87
N GLU A 242 5.44 -19.80 -5.67
CA GLU A 242 5.17 -19.48 -7.07
C GLU A 242 4.44 -18.14 -7.23
N LEU A 243 3.44 -17.88 -6.37
CA LEU A 243 2.69 -16.63 -6.34
C LEU A 243 3.56 -15.48 -5.82
N TYR A 244 4.32 -15.71 -4.76
CA TYR A 244 5.25 -14.71 -4.21
C TYR A 244 6.27 -14.24 -5.26
N LYS A 245 6.84 -15.19 -6.00
CA LYS A 245 7.81 -14.88 -7.06
C LYS A 245 7.20 -14.00 -8.15
N LEU A 246 6.02 -14.35 -8.64
CA LEU A 246 5.35 -13.54 -9.68
C LEU A 246 5.01 -12.14 -9.16
N LEU A 247 4.50 -12.01 -7.93
CA LEU A 247 4.22 -10.70 -7.35
C LEU A 247 5.50 -9.87 -7.16
N SER A 248 6.63 -10.52 -6.84
CA SER A 248 7.92 -9.84 -6.75
C SER A 248 8.38 -9.26 -8.11
N GLU A 249 8.16 -10.01 -9.19
CA GLU A 249 8.41 -9.57 -10.56
C GLU A 249 7.45 -8.44 -10.97
N VAL A 250 6.16 -8.58 -10.66
CA VAL A 250 5.12 -7.58 -10.94
C VAL A 250 5.42 -6.25 -10.26
N PHE A 251 5.72 -6.27 -8.96
CA PHE A 251 5.91 -5.05 -8.18
C PHE A 251 7.34 -4.52 -8.18
N GLN A 252 8.29 -5.26 -8.75
CA GLN A 252 9.73 -4.98 -8.68
C GLN A 252 10.21 -4.79 -7.23
N GLN A 253 9.65 -5.60 -6.32
CA GLN A 253 9.88 -5.54 -4.88
C GLN A 253 10.09 -6.94 -4.33
N ASP A 254 10.87 -7.05 -3.26
CA ASP A 254 11.04 -8.31 -2.51
C ASP A 254 10.82 -8.05 -1.02
N PRO A 255 9.55 -7.89 -0.57
CA PRO A 255 9.26 -7.45 0.79
C PRO A 255 9.74 -8.41 1.88
N SER A 256 9.93 -9.72 1.60
CA SER A 256 10.51 -10.67 2.56
C SER A 256 12.00 -10.43 2.83
N ARG A 257 12.69 -9.69 1.95
CA ARG A 257 14.08 -9.26 2.19
C ARG A 257 14.18 -7.90 2.85
N VAL A 258 13.11 -7.12 2.77
CA VAL A 258 13.03 -5.78 3.38
C VAL A 258 12.54 -5.89 4.81
N ILE A 259 11.43 -6.60 5.03
CA ILE A 259 10.79 -6.74 6.33
C ILE A 259 11.53 -7.81 7.15
N ASP A 260 11.85 -7.54 8.41
CA ASP A 260 12.37 -8.57 9.32
C ASP A 260 11.25 -9.53 9.75
N GLU A 261 11.37 -10.83 9.48
CA GLU A 261 10.39 -11.84 9.93
C GLU A 261 10.13 -11.78 11.46
N ASN A 262 11.12 -11.35 12.24
CA ASN A 262 10.98 -11.27 13.69
C ASN A 262 10.25 -10.00 14.15
N SER A 263 10.05 -9.00 13.29
CA SER A 263 9.37 -7.75 13.68
C SER A 263 7.87 -7.93 13.90
N TYR A 264 7.29 -9.02 13.39
CA TYR A 264 5.89 -9.39 13.62
C TYR A 264 5.61 -10.00 15.01
N ARG A 265 6.65 -10.37 15.76
CA ARG A 265 6.44 -10.95 17.10
C ARG A 265 6.09 -9.83 18.06
N ASP A 266 5.03 -10.02 18.84
CA ASP A 266 4.77 -9.15 19.97
C ASP A 266 5.96 -9.27 20.94
N LYS A 267 6.72 -8.18 21.10
CA LYS A 267 7.91 -8.14 21.96
C LYS A 267 7.56 -8.29 23.44
N THR A 268 6.28 -8.15 23.80
CA THR A 268 5.77 -8.39 25.15
C THR A 268 5.34 -9.84 25.38
N GLU A 269 5.19 -10.63 24.31
CA GLU A 269 4.75 -12.01 24.37
C GLU A 269 5.93 -12.95 24.67
N ILE A 270 5.84 -13.67 25.80
CA ILE A 270 6.89 -14.60 26.22
C ILE A 270 6.86 -15.82 25.27
N PRO A 271 7.97 -16.16 24.58
CA PRO A 271 7.98 -17.28 23.66
C PRO A 271 7.57 -18.58 24.35
N ARG A 272 6.75 -19.42 23.69
CA ARG A 272 6.21 -20.67 24.25
C ARG A 272 7.29 -21.57 24.88
N ASN A 273 8.48 -21.60 24.28
CA ASN A 273 9.60 -22.43 24.73
C ASN A 273 10.62 -21.70 25.61
N ALA A 274 10.44 -20.40 25.91
CA ALA A 274 11.31 -19.66 26.81
C ALA A 274 11.16 -20.17 28.26
N PRO A 275 12.19 -19.99 29.12
CA PRO A 275 12.05 -20.24 30.56
C PRO A 275 10.87 -19.46 31.14
N CYS A 276 10.07 -20.12 31.98
CA CYS A 276 8.88 -19.50 32.55
C CYS A 276 9.25 -18.35 33.52
N PRO A 277 8.65 -17.14 33.39
CA PRO A 277 8.99 -16.00 34.24
C PRO A 277 8.69 -16.19 35.72
N CYS A 278 7.85 -17.16 36.10
CA CYS A 278 7.57 -17.46 37.50
C CYS A 278 8.72 -18.18 38.23
N GLY A 279 9.83 -18.48 37.53
CA GLY A 279 11.00 -19.12 38.11
C GLY A 279 10.87 -20.63 38.33
N SER A 280 9.85 -21.28 37.74
CA SER A 280 9.59 -22.72 37.94
C SER A 280 10.62 -23.67 37.30
N GLY A 281 11.57 -23.15 36.51
CA GLY A 281 12.51 -23.95 35.73
C GLY A 281 11.89 -24.68 34.53
N LYS A 282 10.57 -24.57 34.31
CA LYS A 282 9.85 -25.15 33.17
C LYS A 282 9.80 -24.17 31.99
N LYS A 283 9.52 -24.67 30.78
CA LYS A 283 9.17 -23.82 29.62
C LYS A 283 7.85 -23.09 29.89
N TYR A 284 7.68 -21.88 29.37
CA TYR A 284 6.50 -21.06 29.58
C TYR A 284 5.19 -21.79 29.21
N LYS A 285 5.19 -22.51 28.09
CA LYS A 285 4.06 -23.34 27.62
C LYS A 285 3.64 -24.46 28.58
N ASP A 286 4.57 -24.96 29.38
CA ASP A 286 4.37 -26.08 30.30
C ASP A 286 4.10 -25.58 31.74
N CYS A 287 3.84 -24.26 31.91
CA CYS A 287 3.71 -23.64 33.22
C CYS A 287 2.65 -22.51 33.28
N CYS A 288 2.97 -21.32 32.77
CA CYS A 288 2.14 -20.12 32.96
C CYS A 288 1.43 -19.64 31.68
N MET A 289 1.71 -20.28 30.55
CA MET A 289 0.92 -20.10 29.34
C MET A 289 -0.41 -20.84 29.56
N LYS A 290 -1.50 -20.09 29.80
CA LYS A 290 -2.87 -20.62 29.83
C LYS A 290 -3.49 -20.49 28.46
#